data_AF-A0A3D0DLA6-F1
#
_entry.id   AF-A0A3D0DLA6-F1
#
_cell.length_a   1.000
_cell.length_b   1.000
_cell.length_c   1.000
_cell.angle_alpha   90.00
_cell.angle_beta   90.00
_cell.angle_gamma   90.00
#
_symmetry.space_group_name_H-M   'P 1'
#
loop_
_entity.id
_entity.type
_entity.pdbx_description
1 polymer ?
#
loop_
_entity_poly.entity_id
_entity_poly.type
_entity_poly.pdbx_seq_one_letter_code
_entity_poly.pdbx_strand_id
1 'polypeptide(L)'
;MINRDDMLELTRRMNPSRNCFARVAGAYMDEEGYDNGTFNIHFGKLSQAEIRRNLELAKAVPFAKTNEQLKDYRFPKGAERQKGMWSLLSALKQAELKDDALLSI
;
A
#
# COMPACT_ATOMS: atom_id res chain seq x y z
N MET A 1 5.77 -5.52 16.92
CA MET A 1 4.36 -5.17 17.23
C MET A 1 4.13 -3.69 16.96
N ILE A 2 3.09 -3.36 16.19
CA ILE A 2 2.76 -1.97 15.83
C ILE A 2 2.15 -1.24 17.04
N ASN A 3 2.52 0.02 17.26
CA ASN A 3 1.95 0.86 18.31
C ASN A 3 0.54 1.33 17.91
N ARG A 4 -0.44 1.09 18.80
CA ARG A 4 -1.85 1.44 18.57
C ARG A 4 -2.09 2.94 18.49
N ASP A 5 -1.37 3.75 19.28
CA ASP A 5 -1.52 5.20 19.29
C ASP A 5 -0.98 5.81 17.99
N ASP A 6 0.12 5.25 17.46
CA ASP A 6 0.64 5.63 16.14
C ASP A 6 -0.37 5.31 15.03
N MET A 7 -1.07 4.18 15.11
CA MET A 7 -2.13 3.84 14.15
C MET A 7 -3.34 4.77 14.25
N LEU A 8 -3.72 5.20 15.46
CA LEU A 8 -4.78 6.19 15.66
C LEU A 8 -4.41 7.56 15.08
N GLU A 9 -3.17 8.02 15.31
CA GLU A 9 -2.69 9.28 14.73
C GLU A 9 -2.57 9.20 13.20
N LEU A 10 -2.14 8.05 12.67
CA LEU A 10 -2.11 7.81 11.23
C LEU A 10 -3.50 7.91 10.61
N THR A 11 -4.50 7.24 11.18
CA THR A 11 -5.88 7.26 10.66
C THR A 11 -6.56 8.62 10.80
N ARG A 12 -6.24 9.43 11.82
CA ARG A 12 -6.69 10.83 11.92
C ARG A 12 -6.24 11.69 10.73
N ARG A 13 -5.06 11.41 10.17
CA ARG A 13 -4.52 12.12 9.01
C ARG A 13 -5.12 11.66 7.68
N MET A 14 -5.78 10.51 7.64
CA MET A 14 -6.46 9.97 6.44
C MET A 14 -7.80 10.67 6.19
N ASN A 15 -7.77 11.98 5.94
CA ASN A 15 -8.93 12.74 5.49
C ASN A 15 -8.63 13.44 4.16
N PRO A 16 -9.64 13.78 3.34
CA PRO A 16 -9.43 14.33 2.01
C PRO A 16 -8.52 15.57 1.98
N SER A 17 -8.60 16.42 3.01
CA SER A 17 -7.82 17.66 3.11
C SER A 17 -6.39 17.51 3.63
N ARG A 18 -6.03 16.41 4.29
CA ARG A 18 -4.76 16.27 5.03
C ARG A 18 -4.01 14.96 4.79
N ASN A 19 -4.55 14.05 3.98
CA ASN A 19 -3.87 12.81 3.68
C ASN A 19 -2.58 13.06 2.87
N CYS A 20 -1.63 12.13 2.99
CA CYS A 20 -0.35 12.18 2.28
C CYS A 20 -0.22 11.08 1.23
N PHE A 21 -1.35 10.58 0.70
CA PHE A 21 -1.34 9.54 -0.32
C PHE A 21 -1.00 10.14 -1.67
N ALA A 22 0.10 9.68 -2.26
CA ALA A 22 0.53 10.11 -3.59
C ALA A 22 -0.20 9.34 -4.70
N ARG A 23 -0.32 8.02 -4.54
CA ARG A 23 -0.86 7.12 -5.57
C ARG A 23 -1.66 5.98 -4.95
N VAL A 24 -2.58 5.42 -5.73
CA VAL A 24 -3.26 4.16 -5.43
C VAL A 24 -2.94 3.19 -6.57
N ALA A 25 -2.53 1.98 -6.23
CA ALA A 25 -2.27 0.92 -7.19
C ALA A 25 -2.91 -0.39 -6.75
N GLY A 26 -3.31 -1.23 -7.70
CA GLY A 26 -3.95 -2.53 -7.44
C GLY A 26 -4.42 -3.21 -8.71
N ALA A 27 -5.12 -4.33 -8.54
CA ALA A 27 -5.72 -5.11 -9.62
C ALA A 27 -7.14 -5.52 -9.25
N TYR A 28 -7.98 -5.71 -10.26
CA TYR A 28 -9.27 -6.38 -10.13
C TYR A 28 -9.06 -7.86 -10.36
N MET A 29 -9.41 -8.70 -9.39
CA MET A 29 -9.36 -10.15 -9.54
C MET A 29 -10.77 -10.68 -9.76
N ASP A 30 -10.93 -11.65 -10.66
CA ASP A 30 -12.17 -12.40 -10.79
C ASP A 30 -12.35 -13.47 -9.70
N GLU A 31 -13.43 -14.24 -9.77
CA GLU A 31 -13.76 -15.29 -8.80
C GLU A 31 -12.73 -16.44 -8.78
N GLU A 32 -12.00 -16.62 -9.87
CA GLU A 32 -10.95 -17.63 -10.04
C GLU A 32 -9.56 -17.08 -9.66
N GLY A 33 -9.46 -15.78 -9.37
CA GLY A 33 -8.24 -15.09 -8.97
C GLY A 33 -7.39 -14.60 -10.14
N TYR A 34 -7.93 -14.56 -11.36
CA TYR A 34 -7.23 -14.00 -12.52
C TYR A 34 -7.38 -12.49 -12.58
N ASP A 35 -6.32 -11.84 -13.10
CA ASP A 35 -6.27 -10.41 -13.35
C ASP A 35 -7.29 -9.99 -14.41
N ASN A 36 -8.21 -9.09 -14.02
CA ASN A 36 -9.21 -8.45 -14.85
C ASN A 36 -8.95 -6.94 -15.01
N GLY A 37 -7.69 -6.52 -14.90
CA GLY A 37 -7.20 -5.17 -15.07
C GLY A 37 -6.45 -4.66 -13.84
N THR A 38 -5.32 -4.00 -14.10
CA THR A 38 -4.55 -3.26 -13.10
C THR A 38 -4.86 -1.77 -13.16
N PHE A 39 -4.62 -1.08 -12.05
CA PHE A 39 -4.67 0.37 -11.99
C PHE A 39 -3.49 0.91 -11.19
N ASN A 40 -2.97 2.06 -11.63
CA ASN A 40 -2.03 2.86 -10.88
C ASN A 40 -2.33 4.34 -11.14
N ILE A 41 -3.03 4.98 -10.22
CA ILE A 41 -3.60 6.30 -10.41
C ILE A 41 -3.06 7.25 -9.35
N HIS A 42 -2.65 8.44 -9.77
CA HIS A 42 -2.30 9.50 -8.83
C HIS A 42 -3.53 9.88 -8.01
N PHE A 43 -3.39 9.96 -6.68
CA PHE A 43 -4.53 10.08 -5.77
C PHE A 43 -5.38 11.33 -6.06
N GLY A 44 -4.73 12.45 -6.45
CA GLY A 44 -5.42 13.67 -6.87
C GLY A 44 -6.21 13.61 -8.19
N LYS A 45 -6.08 12.53 -8.97
CA LYS A 45 -6.89 12.29 -10.19
C LYS A 45 -8.19 11.53 -9.91
N LEU A 46 -8.36 11.01 -8.69
CA LEU A 46 -9.57 10.33 -8.27
C LEU A 46 -10.70 11.34 -8.07
N SER A 47 -11.93 10.90 -8.33
CA SER A 47 -13.13 11.64 -7.94
C SER A 47 -13.25 11.76 -6.42
N GLN A 48 -14.02 12.72 -5.93
CA GLN A 48 -14.26 12.88 -4.48
C GLN A 48 -14.88 11.63 -3.84
N ALA A 49 -15.73 10.91 -4.58
CA ALA A 49 -16.32 9.65 -4.11
C ALA A 49 -15.26 8.55 -3.97
N GLU A 50 -14.37 8.41 -4.95
CA GLU A 50 -13.27 7.43 -4.92
C GLU A 50 -12.24 7.76 -3.83
N ILE A 51 -11.89 9.04 -3.66
CA ILE A 51 -11.03 9.49 -2.57
C ILE A 51 -11.61 9.05 -1.22
N ARG A 52 -12.89 9.35 -0.97
CA ARG A 52 -13.55 8.96 0.28
C ARG A 52 -13.53 7.44 0.47
N ARG A 53 -13.90 6.67 -0.57
CA ARG A 53 -13.89 5.21 -0.52
C ARG A 53 -12.51 4.64 -0.20
N ASN A 54 -11.46 5.12 -0.88
CA ASN A 54 -10.09 4.68 -0.65
C ASN A 54 -9.57 5.07 0.74
N LEU A 55 -9.93 6.25 1.26
CA LEU A 55 -9.57 6.64 2.62
C LEU A 55 -10.27 5.77 3.68
N GLU A 56 -11.55 5.42 3.48
CA GLU A 56 -12.25 4.51 4.40
C GLU A 56 -11.61 3.11 4.41
N LEU A 57 -11.25 2.58 3.24
CA LEU A 57 -10.48 1.34 3.15
C LEU A 57 -9.13 1.47 3.87
N ALA A 58 -8.39 2.54 3.61
CA ALA A 58 -7.09 2.78 4.24
C ALA A 58 -7.18 2.92 5.78
N LYS A 59 -8.27 3.47 6.32
CA LYS A 59 -8.51 3.56 7.77
C LYS A 59 -8.85 2.21 8.40
N ALA A 60 -9.50 1.32 7.67
CA ALA A 60 -9.83 -0.01 8.15
C ALA A 60 -8.58 -0.90 8.28
N VAL A 61 -7.60 -0.73 7.38
CA VAL A 61 -6.38 -1.57 7.34
C VAL A 61 -5.59 -1.57 8.66
N PRO A 62 -5.25 -0.42 9.29
CA PRO A 62 -4.55 -0.37 10.57
C PRO A 62 -5.20 -1.18 11.71
N PHE A 63 -6.51 -1.35 11.67
CA PHE A 63 -7.28 -2.07 12.71
C PHE A 63 -7.81 -3.43 12.23
N ALA A 64 -7.40 -3.89 11.04
CA ALA A 64 -7.79 -5.19 10.53
C ALA A 64 -7.13 -6.32 11.33
N LYS A 65 -7.83 -7.45 11.44
CA LYS A 65 -7.34 -8.65 12.15
C LYS A 65 -5.98 -9.14 11.63
N THR A 66 -5.67 -8.90 10.35
CA THR A 66 -4.37 -9.20 9.75
C THR A 66 -3.21 -8.49 10.45
N ASN A 67 -3.44 -7.33 11.07
CA ASN A 67 -2.41 -6.63 11.86
C ASN A 67 -2.12 -7.26 13.23
N GLU A 68 -3.01 -8.13 13.74
CA GLU A 68 -2.73 -8.94 14.93
C GLU A 68 -1.81 -10.14 14.59
N GLN A 69 -1.77 -10.53 13.32
CA GLN A 69 -1.07 -11.73 12.82
C GLN A 69 0.25 -11.39 12.10
N LEU A 70 0.78 -10.18 12.31
CA LEU A 70 2.00 -9.74 11.64
C LEU A 70 3.19 -10.63 11.99
N LYS A 71 3.96 -10.94 10.96
CA LYS A 71 5.23 -11.66 11.09
C LYS A 71 6.36 -10.69 10.84
N ASP A 72 7.25 -10.55 11.83
CA ASP A 72 8.42 -9.70 11.72
C ASP A 72 9.56 -10.48 11.05
N TYR A 73 9.94 -10.06 9.85
CA TYR A 73 11.08 -10.60 9.11
C TYR A 73 12.23 -9.62 9.12
N ARG A 74 13.42 -10.09 9.50
CA ARG A 74 14.62 -9.26 9.46
C ARG A 74 15.13 -9.19 8.02
N PHE A 75 15.42 -7.98 7.53
CA PHE A 75 16.06 -7.86 6.23
C PHE A 75 17.45 -8.50 6.25
N PRO A 76 17.82 -9.22 5.17
CA PRO A 76 19.15 -9.80 5.05
C PRO A 76 20.22 -8.71 5.01
N LYS A 77 21.48 -9.08 5.25
CA LYS A 77 22.64 -8.17 5.23
C LYS A 77 23.57 -8.50 4.07
N GLY A 78 24.33 -7.52 3.61
CA GLY A 78 25.32 -7.71 2.54
C GLY A 78 24.69 -8.06 1.20
N ALA A 79 25.34 -8.96 0.45
CA ALA A 79 24.97 -9.33 -0.91
C ALA A 79 23.55 -9.93 -1.04
N GLU A 80 23.03 -10.56 0.02
CA GLU A 80 21.69 -11.13 0.03
C GLU A 80 20.57 -10.09 -0.13
N ARG A 81 20.84 -8.80 0.15
CA ARG A 81 19.89 -7.71 -0.13
C ARG A 81 19.61 -7.52 -1.62
N GLN A 82 20.52 -7.93 -2.50
CA GLN A 82 20.34 -7.75 -3.94
C GLN A 82 19.26 -8.68 -4.51
N LYS A 83 18.71 -9.61 -3.72
CA LYS A 83 17.72 -10.59 -4.14
C LYS A 83 16.46 -10.53 -3.25
N GLY A 84 15.36 -11.03 -3.79
CA GLY A 84 14.11 -11.23 -3.05
C GLY A 84 13.39 -9.93 -2.65
N MET A 85 12.59 -10.02 -1.59
CA MET A 85 11.62 -8.98 -1.19
C MET A 85 12.26 -7.62 -0.88
N TRP A 86 13.49 -7.59 -0.35
CA TRP A 86 14.17 -6.31 -0.08
C TRP A 86 14.44 -5.52 -1.36
N SER A 87 14.89 -6.19 -2.43
CA SER A 87 15.16 -5.55 -3.71
C SER A 87 13.87 -4.95 -4.29
N LEU A 88 12.79 -5.73 -4.28
CA LEU A 88 11.46 -5.27 -4.72
C LEU A 88 10.97 -4.05 -3.93
N LEU A 89 10.95 -4.14 -2.59
CA LEU A 89 10.50 -3.04 -1.73
C LEU A 89 11.37 -1.78 -1.88
N SER A 90 12.68 -1.96 -2.08
CA SER A 90 13.61 -0.84 -2.33
C SER A 90 13.36 -0.18 -3.68
N ALA A 91 13.13 -0.98 -4.73
CA ALA A 91 12.80 -0.48 -6.06
C ALA A 91 11.47 0.28 -6.06
N LEU A 92 10.42 -0.29 -5.44
CA LEU A 92 9.12 0.37 -5.28
C LEU A 92 9.23 1.70 -4.54
N LYS A 93 10.04 1.75 -3.47
CA LYS A 93 10.32 2.98 -2.73
C LYS A 93 11.04 4.02 -3.59
N GLN A 94 12.07 3.62 -4.34
CA GLN A 94 12.85 4.52 -5.20
C GLN A 94 12.01 5.06 -6.37
N ALA A 95 11.16 4.23 -6.94
CA ALA A 95 10.26 4.61 -8.02
C ALA A 95 9.05 5.42 -7.55
N GLU A 96 8.83 5.58 -6.24
CA GLU A 96 7.65 6.23 -5.65
C GLU A 96 6.32 5.65 -6.18
N LEU A 97 6.31 4.35 -6.49
CA LEU A 97 5.19 3.64 -7.14
C LEU A 97 4.79 4.22 -8.52
N LYS A 98 5.69 4.92 -9.21
CA LYS A 98 5.45 5.49 -10.55
C LYS A 98 5.79 4.53 -11.69
N ASP A 99 6.53 3.47 -11.40
CA ASP A 99 6.91 2.45 -12.38
C ASP A 99 5.87 1.33 -12.39
N ASP A 100 5.04 1.32 -13.44
CA ASP A 100 3.98 0.32 -13.61
C ASP A 100 4.54 -1.09 -13.85
N ALA A 101 5.76 -1.23 -14.39
CA ALA A 101 6.38 -2.53 -14.61
C ALA A 101 6.81 -3.20 -13.29
N LEU A 102 7.09 -2.41 -12.25
CA LEU A 102 7.33 -2.94 -10.90
C LEU A 102 6.02 -3.34 -10.18
N LEU A 103 4.88 -2.92 -10.70
CA LEU A 103 3.55 -3.09 -10.11
C LEU A 103 2.68 -4.09 -10.86
N SER A 104 3.12 -4.58 -12.02
CA SER A 104 2.47 -5.71 -12.69
C SER A 104 2.59 -6.96 -11.81
N ILE A 105 1.45 -7.52 -11.43
CA ILE A 105 1.32 -8.72 -10.58
C ILE A 105 1.14 -9.94 -11.47
#